data_AF-A0A7C2VZ86-F1
#
_entry.id   AF-A0A7C2VZ86-F1
#
_cell.length_a   1.000
_cell.length_b   1.000
_cell.length_c   1.000
_cell.angle_alpha   90.00
_cell.angle_beta   90.00
_cell.angle_gamma   90.00
#
_symmetry.space_group_name_H-M   'P 1'
#
loop_
_entity.id
_entity.type
_entity.pdbx_description
1 polymer ?
#
loop_
_entity_poly.entity_id
_entity_poly.type
_entity_poly.pdbx_seq_one_letter_code
_entity_poly.pdbx_strand_id
1 'polypeptide(L)'
;MFYREKCTLCGECLMRCPYLAYPEEKAKEEFRKLIEGEPTPVTSECITCVACNTFCPEGANPFDLINERQEETGTFPATENAINMMTMASQMPSEVIKGEAGKPVINLCTVDLLPGVIEGKLFDGLTITKGGDYFCYIGWIHVGRPSMVRNNAQKFVDNLAKVVREVGAKEVICYHDDCYVMLANKVKEFGIQLPFRPVHIIEY
;
A
#
# COMPACT_ATOMS: atom_id res chain seq x y z
N MET A 1 -8.93 2.78 -4.75
CA MET A 1 -9.23 2.99 -6.17
C MET A 1 -9.76 4.41 -6.34
N PHE A 2 -9.69 4.96 -7.55
CA PHE A 2 -10.31 6.25 -7.88
C PHE A 2 -11.84 6.10 -8.00
N TYR A 3 -12.57 6.97 -7.32
CA TYR A 3 -14.04 7.02 -7.34
C TYR A 3 -14.51 8.13 -8.28
N ARG A 4 -14.63 7.79 -9.57
CA ARG A 4 -14.95 8.75 -10.65
C ARG A 4 -16.23 9.53 -10.36
N GLU A 5 -17.25 8.86 -9.85
CA GLU A 5 -18.57 9.39 -9.54
C GLU A 5 -18.57 10.44 -8.43
N LYS A 6 -17.53 10.47 -7.59
CA LYS A 6 -17.35 11.47 -6.54
C LYS A 6 -16.56 12.69 -7.01
N CYS A 7 -15.84 12.58 -8.12
CA CYS A 7 -14.97 13.65 -8.59
C CYS A 7 -15.77 14.78 -9.25
N THR A 8 -15.83 15.95 -8.60
CA THR A 8 -16.48 17.17 -9.12
C THR A 8 -15.59 18.00 -10.05
N LEU A 9 -14.39 17.51 -10.38
CA LEU A 9 -13.37 18.24 -11.15
C LEU A 9 -13.03 19.62 -10.54
N CYS A 10 -12.99 19.72 -9.22
CA CYS A 10 -12.69 20.98 -8.53
C CYS A 10 -11.20 21.41 -8.63
N GLY A 11 -10.27 20.48 -8.85
CA GLY A 11 -8.83 20.77 -8.97
C GLY A 11 -8.05 20.81 -7.64
N GLU A 12 -8.71 20.77 -6.48
CA GLU A 12 -8.11 20.86 -5.14
C GLU A 12 -6.89 19.95 -4.94
N CYS A 13 -6.94 18.74 -5.50
CA CYS A 13 -5.86 17.75 -5.44
C CYS A 13 -4.53 18.25 -6.05
N LEU A 14 -4.57 19.02 -7.13
CA LEU A 14 -3.38 19.55 -7.80
C LEU A 14 -3.06 20.98 -7.33
N MET A 15 -4.06 21.75 -6.90
CA MET A 15 -3.86 23.07 -6.30
C MET A 15 -3.13 22.99 -4.96
N ARG A 16 -3.54 22.05 -4.09
CA ARG A 16 -2.93 21.83 -2.77
C ARG A 16 -1.71 20.93 -2.80
N CYS A 17 -1.33 20.39 -3.96
CA CYS A 17 -0.13 19.59 -4.10
C CYS A 17 1.11 20.47 -3.86
N PRO A 18 1.97 20.17 -2.86
CA PRO A 18 3.14 21.00 -2.56
C PRO A 18 4.22 20.97 -3.64
N TYR A 19 4.14 20.02 -4.58
CA TYR A 19 5.12 19.87 -5.68
C TYR A 19 4.62 20.48 -6.99
N LEU A 20 3.31 20.38 -7.27
CA LEU A 20 2.73 20.92 -8.51
C LEU A 20 2.19 22.33 -8.31
N ALA A 21 1.47 22.57 -7.21
CA ALA A 21 0.88 23.86 -6.81
C ALA A 21 0.19 24.60 -7.98
N TYR A 22 -0.64 23.88 -8.75
CA TYR A 22 -1.24 24.45 -9.96
C TYR A 22 -2.30 25.51 -9.64
N PRO A 23 -2.37 26.61 -10.42
CA PRO A 23 -3.53 27.48 -10.42
C PRO A 23 -4.80 26.70 -10.76
N GLU A 24 -5.95 27.16 -10.27
CA GLU A 24 -7.25 26.47 -10.39
C GLU A 24 -7.57 26.01 -11.82
N GLU A 25 -7.50 26.90 -12.81
CA GLU A 25 -7.80 26.55 -14.20
C GLU A 25 -6.90 25.43 -14.75
N LYS A 26 -5.59 25.51 -14.50
CA LYS A 26 -4.64 24.46 -14.89
C LYS A 26 -4.91 23.16 -14.13
N ALA A 27 -5.22 23.24 -12.84
CA ALA A 27 -5.52 22.07 -12.02
C ALA A 27 -6.75 21.31 -12.55
N LYS A 28 -7.81 22.01 -12.92
CA LYS A 28 -9.01 21.41 -13.51
C LYS A 28 -8.72 20.81 -14.88
N GLU A 29 -8.01 21.54 -15.73
CA GLU A 29 -7.63 21.08 -17.07
C GLU A 29 -6.79 19.81 -17.02
N GLU A 30 -5.72 19.80 -16.22
CA GLU A 30 -4.81 18.66 -16.12
C GLU A 30 -5.46 17.45 -15.43
N PHE A 31 -6.35 17.68 -14.46
CA PHE A 31 -7.09 16.58 -13.87
C PHE A 31 -8.13 15.99 -14.84
N ARG A 32 -8.75 16.82 -15.69
CA ARG A 32 -9.63 16.33 -16.77
C ARG A 32 -8.85 15.43 -17.74
N LYS A 33 -7.63 15.82 -18.11
CA LYS A 33 -6.74 14.99 -18.95
C LYS A 33 -6.50 13.62 -18.33
N LEU A 34 -6.21 13.54 -17.03
CA LEU A 34 -6.07 12.26 -16.32
C LEU A 34 -7.32 11.39 -16.42
N ILE A 35 -8.51 11.98 -16.26
CA ILE A 35 -9.78 11.25 -16.36
C ILE A 35 -9.96 10.70 -17.78
N GLU A 36 -9.70 11.52 -18.79
CA GLU A 36 -9.92 11.20 -20.20
C GLU A 36 -8.80 10.33 -20.79
N GLY A 37 -7.71 10.12 -20.05
CA GLY A 37 -6.55 9.34 -20.50
C GLY A 37 -5.66 10.12 -21.47
N GLU A 38 -5.75 11.45 -21.47
CA GLU A 38 -4.93 12.32 -22.28
C GLU A 38 -3.54 12.53 -21.63
N PRO A 39 -2.48 12.79 -22.43
CA PRO A 39 -1.16 13.12 -21.89
C PRO A 39 -1.20 14.35 -20.98
N THR A 40 -0.52 14.25 -19.83
CA THR A 40 -0.41 15.34 -18.85
C THR A 40 0.93 15.25 -18.12
N PRO A 41 1.58 16.38 -17.79
CA PRO A 41 2.79 16.38 -16.95
C PRO A 41 2.56 15.83 -15.53
N VAL A 42 1.31 15.76 -15.05
CA VAL A 42 0.99 15.30 -13.69
C VAL A 42 1.53 13.90 -13.42
N THR A 43 1.49 12.99 -14.40
CA THR A 43 1.97 11.62 -14.22
C THR A 43 3.49 11.55 -14.06
N SER A 44 4.25 12.38 -14.77
CA SER A 44 5.71 12.44 -14.65
C SER A 44 6.20 13.26 -13.46
N GLU A 45 5.44 14.27 -13.03
CA GLU A 45 5.85 15.20 -11.97
C GLU A 45 5.34 14.81 -10.57
N CYS A 46 4.34 13.93 -10.49
CA CYS A 46 3.84 13.42 -9.22
C CYS A 46 4.90 12.56 -8.51
N ILE A 47 5.26 12.93 -7.28
CA ILE A 47 6.26 12.23 -6.45
C ILE A 47 5.68 11.09 -5.60
N THR A 48 4.46 10.65 -5.91
CA THR A 48 3.78 9.50 -5.27
C THR A 48 3.57 9.56 -3.75
N CYS A 49 3.44 10.75 -3.16
CA CYS A 49 3.20 10.93 -1.72
C CYS A 49 1.78 10.60 -1.22
N VAL A 50 0.83 10.32 -2.12
CA VAL A 50 -0.58 9.98 -1.81
C VAL A 50 -1.40 11.11 -1.14
N ALA A 51 -0.80 12.24 -0.78
CA ALA A 51 -1.44 13.31 -0.01
C ALA A 51 -2.72 13.87 -0.65
N CYS A 52 -2.83 13.88 -1.98
CA CYS A 52 -4.03 14.38 -2.64
C CYS A 52 -5.29 13.55 -2.32
N ASN A 53 -5.16 12.29 -1.88
CA ASN A 53 -6.29 11.52 -1.37
C ASN A 53 -6.87 12.12 -0.09
N THR A 54 -6.05 12.72 0.77
CA THR A 54 -6.51 13.37 2.01
C THR A 54 -6.99 14.80 1.77
N PHE A 55 -6.52 15.46 0.70
CA PHE A 55 -6.97 16.80 0.33
C PHE A 55 -8.30 16.80 -0.44
N CYS A 56 -8.67 15.68 -1.06
CA CYS A 56 -9.87 15.59 -1.87
C CYS A 56 -11.14 15.74 -0.99
N PRO A 57 -11.94 16.82 -1.16
CA PRO A 57 -13.10 17.05 -0.30
C PRO A 57 -14.19 15.99 -0.48
N GLU A 58 -14.24 15.37 -1.66
CA GLU A 58 -15.26 14.36 -2.01
C GLU A 58 -14.80 12.92 -1.71
N GLY A 59 -13.57 12.73 -1.24
CA GLY A 59 -13.00 11.39 -1.04
C GLY A 59 -12.95 10.57 -2.35
N ALA A 60 -12.61 11.22 -3.47
CA ALA A 60 -12.56 10.59 -4.79
C ALA A 60 -11.26 9.80 -5.05
N ASN A 61 -10.27 9.87 -4.16
CA ASN A 61 -8.95 9.24 -4.30
C ASN A 61 -8.18 9.60 -5.59
N PRO A 62 -7.88 10.90 -5.83
CA PRO A 62 -7.18 11.37 -7.03
C PRO A 62 -5.80 10.73 -7.26
N PHE A 63 -5.05 10.37 -6.20
CA PHE A 63 -3.76 9.70 -6.35
C PHE A 63 -3.89 8.39 -7.10
N ASP A 64 -4.95 7.64 -6.83
CA ASP A 64 -5.13 6.31 -7.40
C ASP A 64 -5.29 6.39 -8.94
N LEU A 65 -5.98 7.41 -9.45
CA LEU A 65 -6.06 7.67 -10.90
C LEU A 65 -4.70 8.10 -11.46
N ILE A 66 -3.99 9.01 -10.76
CA ILE A 66 -2.65 9.46 -11.20
C ILE A 66 -1.72 8.25 -11.32
N ASN A 67 -1.73 7.36 -10.34
CA ASN A 67 -0.85 6.19 -10.28
C ASN A 67 -1.23 5.14 -11.33
N GLU A 68 -2.51 4.95 -11.63
CA GLU A 68 -2.97 4.13 -12.76
C GLU A 68 -2.46 4.70 -14.10
N ARG A 69 -2.60 6.02 -14.32
CA ARG A 69 -2.08 6.67 -15.54
C ARG A 69 -0.55 6.63 -15.64
N GLN A 70 0.16 6.69 -14.51
CA GLN A 70 1.62 6.52 -14.49
C GLN A 70 2.05 5.18 -15.07
N GLU A 71 1.35 4.10 -14.69
CA GLU A 71 1.62 2.75 -15.18
C GLU A 71 1.24 2.59 -16.66
N GLU A 72 0.06 3.08 -17.05
CA GLU A 72 -0.43 2.98 -18.43
C GLU A 72 0.44 3.73 -19.43
N THR A 73 0.94 4.91 -19.04
CA THR A 73 1.73 5.78 -19.92
C THR A 73 3.23 5.52 -19.83
N GLY A 74 3.70 4.89 -18.75
CA GLY A 74 5.14 4.70 -18.47
C GLY A 74 5.90 6.00 -18.22
N THR A 75 5.21 7.08 -17.88
CA THR A 75 5.81 8.43 -17.77
C THR A 75 6.44 8.72 -16.41
N PHE A 76 6.14 7.91 -15.38
CA PHE A 76 6.73 8.10 -14.05
C PHE A 76 8.23 7.74 -14.07
N PRO A 77 9.13 8.63 -13.61
CA PRO A 77 10.57 8.42 -13.69
C PRO A 77 11.11 7.50 -12.57
N ALA A 78 10.56 6.29 -12.45
CA ALA A 78 11.11 5.29 -11.53
C ALA A 78 12.51 4.86 -11.98
N THR A 79 13.48 4.89 -11.07
CA THR A 79 14.82 4.37 -11.35
C THR A 79 14.81 2.84 -11.40
N GLU A 80 15.69 2.25 -12.22
CA GLU A 80 15.87 0.79 -12.26
C GLU A 80 16.20 0.23 -10.87
N ASN A 81 17.01 0.96 -10.08
CA ASN A 81 17.34 0.59 -8.71
C ASN A 81 16.10 0.51 -7.81
N ALA A 82 15.16 1.45 -7.91
CA ALA A 82 13.92 1.41 -7.13
C ALA A 82 13.03 0.21 -7.49
N ILE A 83 12.91 -0.09 -8.79
CA ILE A 83 12.17 -1.26 -9.29
C ILE A 83 12.83 -2.57 -8.83
N ASN A 84 14.16 -2.64 -8.91
CA ASN A 84 14.94 -3.79 -8.48
C ASN A 84 14.80 -4.02 -6.98
N MET A 85 14.79 -2.95 -6.16
CA MET A 85 14.57 -3.04 -4.72
C MET A 85 13.21 -3.67 -4.39
N MET A 86 12.14 -3.25 -5.05
CA MET A 86 10.80 -3.84 -4.85
C MET A 86 10.75 -5.31 -5.30
N THR A 87 11.45 -5.63 -6.40
CA THR A 87 11.56 -6.99 -6.91
C THR A 87 12.32 -7.90 -5.93
N MET A 88 13.45 -7.42 -5.40
CA MET A 88 14.24 -8.14 -4.40
C MET A 88 13.47 -8.36 -3.09
N ALA A 89 12.71 -7.36 -2.63
CA ALA A 89 11.85 -7.50 -1.46
C ALA A 89 10.86 -8.67 -1.63
N SER A 90 10.26 -8.81 -2.81
CA SER A 90 9.35 -9.91 -3.15
C SER A 90 10.03 -11.29 -3.18
N GLN A 91 11.35 -11.32 -3.33
CA GLN A 91 12.17 -12.55 -3.40
C GLN A 91 12.91 -12.85 -2.09
N MET A 92 12.75 -12.00 -1.07
CA MET A 92 13.41 -12.18 0.21
C MET A 92 13.00 -13.53 0.83
N PRO A 93 13.97 -14.36 1.28
CA PRO A 93 13.66 -15.62 1.96
C PRO A 93 12.66 -15.39 3.08
N SER A 94 11.61 -16.21 3.10
CA SER A 94 10.53 -16.07 4.06
C SER A 94 10.69 -17.01 5.23
N GLU A 95 10.32 -16.55 6.41
CA GLU A 95 10.44 -17.28 7.67
C GLU A 95 9.17 -17.13 8.50
N VAL A 96 8.79 -18.21 9.17
CA VAL A 96 7.75 -18.22 10.21
C VAL A 96 8.38 -18.74 11.50
N ILE A 97 8.51 -17.88 12.50
CA ILE A 97 8.98 -18.26 13.83
C ILE A 97 7.73 -18.51 14.67
N LYS A 98 7.45 -19.78 14.94
CA LYS A 98 6.24 -20.19 15.66
C LYS A 98 6.32 -19.79 17.14
N GLY A 99 5.28 -19.10 17.60
CA GLY A 99 5.06 -18.78 19.01
C GLY A 99 4.11 -19.77 19.69
N GLU A 100 3.43 -19.31 20.73
CA GLU A 100 2.41 -20.06 21.44
C GLU A 100 1.10 -20.12 20.63
N ALA A 101 0.38 -21.24 20.74
CA ALA A 101 -0.90 -21.40 20.05
C ALA A 101 -1.95 -20.39 20.56
N GLY A 102 -2.75 -19.85 19.65
CA GLY A 102 -3.82 -18.90 19.93
C GLY A 102 -3.38 -17.44 20.11
N LYS A 103 -2.07 -17.19 20.29
CA LYS A 103 -1.53 -15.82 20.33
C LYS A 103 -1.58 -15.15 18.94
N PRO A 104 -1.61 -13.81 18.88
CA PRO A 104 -1.54 -13.10 17.61
C PRO A 104 -0.31 -13.45 16.77
N VAL A 105 -0.44 -13.27 15.46
CA VAL A 105 0.69 -13.28 14.53
C VAL A 105 1.17 -11.83 14.35
N ILE A 106 2.47 -11.56 14.41
CA ILE A 106 3.04 -10.28 14.00
C ILE A 106 3.71 -10.41 12.65
N ASN A 107 3.27 -9.59 11.68
CA ASN A 107 3.87 -9.52 10.36
C ASN A 107 4.88 -8.38 10.29
N LEU A 108 6.15 -8.75 10.05
CA LEU A 108 7.26 -7.82 9.87
C LEU A 108 7.49 -7.44 8.40
N CYS A 109 6.72 -8.04 7.48
CA CYS A 109 6.87 -7.78 6.05
C CYS A 109 8.31 -8.12 5.60
N THR A 110 8.87 -7.32 4.69
CA THR A 110 10.28 -7.39 4.24
C THR A 110 11.17 -6.41 5.01
N VAL A 111 10.68 -5.86 6.12
CA VAL A 111 11.47 -5.01 7.00
C VAL A 111 12.25 -5.92 7.93
N ASP A 112 13.50 -6.22 7.57
CA ASP A 112 14.39 -6.93 8.48
C ASP A 112 14.77 -5.97 9.61
N LEU A 113 14.30 -6.28 10.82
CA LEU A 113 14.44 -5.39 11.95
C LEU A 113 15.83 -5.52 12.56
N LEU A 114 16.33 -4.40 13.08
CA LEU A 114 17.52 -4.42 13.91
C LEU A 114 17.32 -5.44 15.05
N PRO A 115 18.38 -6.17 15.43
CA PRO A 115 18.33 -7.03 16.61
C PRO A 115 17.78 -6.26 17.82
N GLY A 116 16.89 -6.84 18.60
CA GLY A 116 16.28 -6.17 19.76
C GLY A 116 14.91 -5.55 19.57
N VAL A 117 14.44 -5.32 18.33
CA VAL A 117 13.20 -4.53 18.12
C VAL A 117 11.93 -5.33 18.47
N ILE A 118 11.90 -6.63 18.19
CA ILE A 118 10.79 -7.53 18.53
C ILE A 118 11.19 -8.38 19.74
N GLU A 119 11.66 -7.70 20.79
CA GLU A 119 11.99 -8.32 22.07
C GLU A 119 11.18 -7.71 23.21
N GLY A 120 10.96 -8.50 24.25
CA GLY A 120 10.27 -8.07 25.47
C GLY A 120 8.81 -8.52 25.54
N LYS A 121 8.21 -8.28 26.72
CA LYS A 121 6.94 -8.87 27.16
C LYS A 121 5.75 -8.63 26.23
N LEU A 122 5.79 -7.57 25.43
CA LEU A 122 4.75 -7.25 24.45
C LEU A 122 4.68 -8.31 23.33
N PHE A 123 5.84 -8.87 22.96
CA PHE A 123 5.98 -9.82 21.86
C PHE A 123 6.10 -11.29 22.31
N ASP A 124 6.09 -11.54 23.63
CA ASP A 124 6.24 -12.88 24.20
C ASP A 124 5.15 -13.84 23.68
N GLY A 125 5.61 -14.93 23.08
CA GLY A 125 4.76 -16.00 22.56
C GLY A 125 4.05 -15.65 21.25
N LEU A 126 4.28 -14.48 20.64
CA LEU A 126 3.74 -14.19 19.32
C LEU A 126 4.39 -15.05 18.24
N THR A 127 3.62 -15.39 17.21
CA THR A 127 4.18 -15.98 15.98
C THR A 127 4.66 -14.86 15.06
N ILE A 128 5.89 -14.94 14.55
CA ILE A 128 6.47 -13.92 13.69
C ILE A 128 6.47 -14.40 12.24
N THR A 129 6.03 -13.56 11.31
CA THR A 129 6.17 -13.77 9.86
C THR A 129 7.00 -12.66 9.23
N LYS A 130 7.95 -13.03 8.36
CA LYS A 130 8.79 -12.08 7.62
C LYS A 130 9.27 -12.63 6.27
N GLY A 131 9.67 -11.74 5.38
CA GLY A 131 10.18 -12.05 4.04
C GLY A 131 9.14 -11.88 2.93
N GLY A 132 9.53 -12.24 1.70
CA GLY A 132 8.80 -11.90 0.47
C GLY A 132 7.38 -12.48 0.37
N ASP A 133 7.11 -13.65 0.95
CA ASP A 133 5.76 -14.23 1.00
C ASP A 133 4.82 -13.43 1.92
N TYR A 134 5.37 -12.59 2.79
CA TYR A 134 4.62 -11.69 3.68
C TYR A 134 4.82 -10.21 3.33
N PHE A 135 5.33 -9.92 2.13
CA PHE A 135 5.39 -8.58 1.58
C PHE A 135 3.97 -8.10 1.21
N CYS A 136 3.58 -6.92 1.68
CA CYS A 136 2.25 -6.34 1.37
C CYS A 136 2.15 -5.68 -0.02
N TYR A 137 3.27 -5.54 -0.75
CA TYR A 137 3.38 -4.93 -2.08
C TYR A 137 3.01 -3.44 -2.20
N ILE A 138 2.47 -2.78 -1.18
CA ILE A 138 2.04 -1.36 -1.25
C ILE A 138 3.13 -0.44 -1.78
N GLY A 139 4.40 -0.65 -1.42
CA GLY A 139 5.52 0.15 -1.91
C GLY A 139 5.62 0.28 -3.44
N TRP A 140 5.02 -0.63 -4.21
CA TRP A 140 4.96 -0.53 -5.67
C TRP A 140 4.20 0.71 -6.20
N ILE A 141 3.29 1.31 -5.40
CA ILE A 141 2.65 2.57 -5.79
C ILE A 141 3.68 3.70 -5.94
N HIS A 142 4.75 3.65 -5.15
CA HIS A 142 5.79 4.69 -5.15
C HIS A 142 6.70 4.62 -6.37
N VAL A 143 6.64 3.52 -7.13
CA VAL A 143 7.35 3.35 -8.40
C VAL A 143 6.41 3.35 -9.61
N GLY A 144 5.18 3.85 -9.45
CA GLY A 144 4.23 4.01 -10.55
C GLY A 144 3.67 2.69 -11.09
N ARG A 145 3.55 1.65 -10.24
CA ARG A 145 3.08 0.31 -10.65
C ARG A 145 1.99 -0.25 -9.71
N PRO A 146 0.84 0.41 -9.58
CA PRO A 146 -0.25 -0.05 -8.72
C PRO A 146 -0.80 -1.42 -9.07
N SER A 147 -0.66 -1.91 -10.32
CA SER A 147 -1.06 -3.27 -10.67
C SER A 147 -0.37 -4.33 -9.83
N MET A 148 0.90 -4.11 -9.46
CA MET A 148 1.67 -5.04 -8.62
C MET A 148 1.06 -5.18 -7.22
N VAL A 149 0.44 -4.13 -6.70
CA VAL A 149 -0.30 -4.17 -5.44
C VAL A 149 -1.54 -5.04 -5.59
N ARG A 150 -2.38 -4.74 -6.59
CA ARG A 150 -3.65 -5.43 -6.84
C ARG A 150 -3.44 -6.92 -7.11
N ASN A 151 -2.49 -7.25 -7.97
CA ASN A 151 -2.25 -8.61 -8.45
C ASN A 151 -1.68 -9.53 -7.36
N ASN A 152 -1.02 -8.98 -6.33
CA ASN A 152 -0.39 -9.77 -5.26
C ASN A 152 -1.15 -9.72 -3.93
N ALA A 153 -2.17 -8.86 -3.79
CA ALA A 153 -2.92 -8.69 -2.54
C ALA A 153 -3.54 -10.01 -2.03
N GLN A 154 -4.14 -10.81 -2.91
CA GLN A 154 -4.74 -12.09 -2.51
C GLN A 154 -3.68 -13.08 -2.01
N LYS A 155 -2.53 -13.19 -2.70
CA LYS A 155 -1.41 -14.04 -2.28
C LYS A 155 -0.93 -13.67 -0.88
N PHE A 156 -0.76 -12.37 -0.62
CA PHE A 156 -0.35 -11.87 0.70
C PHE A 156 -1.34 -12.25 1.81
N VAL A 157 -2.64 -12.05 1.56
CA VAL A 157 -3.71 -12.43 2.51
C VAL A 157 -3.73 -13.94 2.75
N ASP A 158 -3.62 -14.75 1.69
CA ASP A 158 -3.66 -16.21 1.78
C ASP A 158 -2.48 -16.77 2.58
N ASN A 159 -1.30 -16.20 2.39
CA ASN A 159 -0.09 -16.57 3.12
C ASN A 159 -0.23 -16.29 4.62
N LEU A 160 -0.73 -15.10 5.00
CA LEU A 160 -1.02 -14.79 6.41
C LEU A 160 -2.13 -15.68 6.98
N ALA A 161 -3.21 -15.89 6.23
CA ALA A 161 -4.34 -16.71 6.64
C ALA A 161 -3.92 -18.16 6.91
N LYS A 162 -2.97 -18.70 6.14
CA LYS A 162 -2.39 -20.02 6.38
C LYS A 162 -1.73 -20.09 7.77
N VAL A 163 -0.85 -19.14 8.09
CA VAL A 163 -0.16 -19.10 9.39
C VAL A 163 -1.15 -18.91 10.53
N VAL A 164 -2.09 -17.97 10.39
CA VAL A 164 -3.15 -17.71 11.39
C VAL A 164 -3.92 -18.99 11.71
N ARG A 165 -4.35 -19.75 10.70
CA ARG A 165 -5.05 -21.03 10.90
C ARG A 165 -4.16 -22.07 11.57
N GLU A 166 -2.91 -22.19 11.15
CA GLU A 166 -1.96 -23.18 11.70
C GLU A 166 -1.70 -22.98 13.19
N VAL A 167 -1.61 -21.73 13.66
CA VAL A 167 -1.36 -21.42 15.08
C VAL A 167 -2.62 -21.13 15.88
N GLY A 168 -3.80 -21.13 15.24
CA GLY A 168 -5.08 -20.85 15.90
C GLY A 168 -5.26 -19.39 16.33
N ALA A 169 -4.53 -18.46 15.72
CA ALA A 169 -4.66 -17.03 15.97
C ALA A 169 -5.98 -16.47 15.41
N LYS A 170 -6.34 -15.25 15.84
CA LYS A 170 -7.47 -14.49 15.28
C LYS A 170 -7.06 -13.14 14.71
N GLU A 171 -5.82 -12.72 15.01
CA GLU A 171 -5.34 -11.37 14.78
C GLU A 171 -3.96 -11.40 14.13
N VAL A 172 -3.74 -10.42 13.24
CA VAL A 172 -2.44 -10.14 12.62
C VAL A 172 -2.04 -8.72 12.97
N ILE A 173 -1.00 -8.59 13.79
CA ILE A 173 -0.36 -7.32 14.12
C ILE A 173 0.51 -6.89 12.93
N CYS A 174 0.25 -5.71 12.41
CA CYS A 174 0.99 -5.10 11.32
C CYS A 174 2.07 -4.19 11.90
N TYR A 175 3.33 -4.59 11.76
CA TYR A 175 4.45 -3.75 12.19
C TYR A 175 4.59 -2.48 11.34
N HIS A 176 4.31 -2.60 10.03
CA HIS A 176 4.44 -1.51 9.07
C HIS A 176 3.07 -0.97 8.64
N ASP A 177 2.95 0.36 8.57
CA ASP A 177 1.73 1.07 8.19
C ASP A 177 1.16 0.57 6.86
N ASP A 178 2.00 0.29 5.86
CA ASP A 178 1.55 -0.23 4.57
C ASP A 178 0.86 -1.59 4.69
N CYS A 179 1.36 -2.47 5.57
CA CYS A 179 0.72 -3.77 5.81
C CYS A 179 -0.67 -3.57 6.40
N TYR A 180 -0.79 -2.60 7.32
CA TYR A 180 -2.08 -2.25 7.90
C TYR A 180 -3.00 -1.63 6.85
N VAL A 181 -2.54 -0.70 6.02
CA VAL A 181 -3.32 -0.09 4.93
C VAL A 181 -3.81 -1.15 3.93
N MET A 182 -2.96 -2.12 3.59
CA MET A 182 -3.34 -3.25 2.74
C MET A 182 -4.56 -3.98 3.33
N LEU A 183 -4.45 -4.42 4.59
CA LEU A 183 -5.45 -5.28 5.25
C LEU A 183 -6.68 -4.50 5.77
N ALA A 184 -6.52 -3.26 6.20
CA ALA A 184 -7.62 -2.46 6.73
C ALA A 184 -8.43 -1.76 5.63
N ASN A 185 -7.81 -1.46 4.49
CA ASN A 185 -8.42 -0.66 3.43
C ASN A 185 -8.36 -1.32 2.05
N LYS A 186 -7.17 -1.57 1.48
CA LYS A 186 -7.04 -1.99 0.06
C LYS A 186 -7.75 -3.30 -0.26
N VAL A 187 -7.75 -4.28 0.63
CA VAL A 187 -8.48 -5.54 0.44
C VAL A 187 -9.97 -5.32 0.17
N LYS A 188 -10.61 -4.30 0.77
CA LYS A 188 -12.01 -3.95 0.52
C LYS A 188 -12.21 -3.46 -0.91
N GLU A 189 -11.30 -2.63 -1.40
CA GLU A 189 -11.30 -2.14 -2.79
C GLU A 189 -11.12 -3.28 -3.80
N PHE A 190 -10.39 -4.33 -3.41
CA PHE A 190 -10.13 -5.49 -4.25
C PHE A 190 -11.14 -6.63 -4.07
N GLY A 191 -12.16 -6.47 -3.21
CA GLY A 191 -13.14 -7.52 -2.93
C GLY A 191 -12.58 -8.73 -2.18
N ILE A 192 -11.45 -8.57 -1.49
CA ILE A 192 -10.76 -9.63 -0.75
C ILE A 192 -11.30 -9.68 0.69
N GLN A 193 -11.73 -10.86 1.12
CA GLN A 193 -12.22 -11.11 2.48
C GLN A 193 -11.07 -11.51 3.39
N LEU A 194 -11.02 -10.93 4.60
CA LEU A 194 -10.03 -11.29 5.61
C LEU A 194 -10.58 -12.32 6.59
N PRO A 195 -9.90 -13.48 6.78
CA PRO A 195 -10.28 -14.47 7.78
C PRO A 195 -9.72 -14.17 9.18
N PHE A 196 -9.12 -12.99 9.38
CA PHE A 196 -8.51 -12.52 10.62
C PHE A 196 -8.68 -11.01 10.78
N ARG A 197 -8.49 -10.50 12.00
CA ARG A 197 -8.50 -9.05 12.28
C ARG A 197 -7.10 -8.46 12.12
N PRO A 198 -6.88 -7.47 11.24
CA PRO A 198 -5.63 -6.71 11.25
C PRO A 198 -5.60 -5.73 12.42
N VAL A 199 -4.45 -5.62 13.08
CA VAL A 199 -4.19 -4.72 14.22
C VAL A 199 -2.97 -3.87 13.90
N HIS A 200 -3.03 -2.57 14.10
CA HIS A 200 -1.85 -1.71 13.94
C HIS A 200 -0.91 -1.90 15.13
N ILE A 201 0.42 -1.87 14.94
CA ILE A 201 1.37 -2.04 16.06
C ILE A 201 1.22 -1.00 17.18
N ILE A 202 0.71 0.19 16.87
CA ILE A 202 0.42 1.25 17.86
C ILE A 202 -0.88 0.97 18.64
N GLU A 203 -1.82 0.21 18.06
CA GLU A 203 -3.07 -0.18 18.74
C GLU A 203 -2.86 -1.34 19.72
N TYR A 204 -1.90 -2.22 19.41
CA TYR A 204 -1.53 -3.39 20.22
C TYR A 204 -0.68 -3.00 21.44
#